data_AF-A0A9Q3KG17-F1
#
_entry.id   AF-A0A9Q3KG17-F1
#
_cell.length_a   1.000
_cell.length_b   1.000
_cell.length_c   1.000
_cell.angle_alpha   90.00
_cell.angle_beta   90.00
_cell.angle_gamma   90.00
#
_symmetry.space_group_name_H-M   'P 1'
#
loop_
_entity.id
_entity.type
_entity.pdbx_description
1 polymer ?
#
loop_
_entity_poly.entity_id
_entity_poly.type
_entity_poly.pdbx_seq_one_letter_code
_entity_poly.pdbx_strand_id
1 'polypeptide(L)' 'MRDSFLGPFTIIKLIGKNEVEVKLTEELCRKHPVFPVSLVKPYFQTEEDKFPSRRKNPTLPEIVEVEDSPGLV' A
#
# COMPACT_ATOMS: atom_id res chain seq x y z
N MET A 1 -3.17 15.03 -4.01
CA MET A 1 -3.27 13.72 -4.70
C MET A 1 -4.52 13.03 -4.17
N ARG A 2 -5.44 12.59 -5.04
CA ARG A 2 -6.62 11.82 -4.61
C ARG A 2 -6.16 10.41 -4.26
N ASP A 3 -6.60 9.88 -3.12
CA ASP A 3 -6.33 8.49 -2.74
C ASP A 3 -6.78 7.57 -3.87
N SER A 4 -5.81 6.88 -4.49
CA SER A 4 -6.04 6.08 -5.70
C SER A 4 -6.60 4.69 -5.41
N PHE A 5 -6.73 4.35 -4.13
CA PHE A 5 -7.23 3.07 -3.64
C PHE A 5 -8.52 3.29 -2.85
N LEU A 6 -9.47 2.39 -3.03
CA LEU A 6 -10.75 2.43 -2.33
C LEU A 6 -10.76 1.40 -1.21
N GLY A 7 -11.28 1.82 -0.06
CA GLY A 7 -11.63 0.97 1.07
C GLY A 7 -10.47 0.21 1.71
N PRO A 8 -10.75 -0.41 2.86
CA PRO A 8 -10.33 -1.76 3.15
C PRO A 8 -11.42 -2.73 2.65
N PHE A 9 -11.05 -3.73 1.86
CA PHE A 9 -11.96 -4.80 1.43
C PHE A 9 -11.54 -6.13 2.05
N THR A 10 -12.53 -6.95 2.43
CA THR A 10 -12.27 -8.31 2.90
C THR A 10 -12.01 -9.22 1.71
N ILE A 11 -10.88 -9.94 1.73
CA ILE A 11 -10.59 -11.00 0.77
C ILE A 11 -11.43 -12.23 1.15
N ILE A 12 -12.25 -12.70 0.22
CA ILE A 12 -13.05 -13.92 0.37
C ILE A 12 -12.19 -15.13 0.01
N LYS A 13 -11.47 -15.06 -1.12
CA LYS A 13 -10.74 -16.19 -1.69
C LYS A 13 -9.56 -15.73 -2.54
N LEU A 14 -8.47 -16.50 -2.51
CA LEU A 14 -7.38 -16.42 -3.48
C LEU A 14 -7.72 -17.31 -4.68
N ILE A 15 -7.72 -16.75 -5.89
CA ILE A 15 -7.97 -17.46 -7.14
C ILE A 15 -6.63 -17.69 -7.83
N GLY A 16 -6.23 -18.96 -7.93
CA GLY A 16 -4.91 -19.31 -8.45
C GLY A 16 -3.80 -18.65 -7.63
N LYS A 17 -2.82 -18.05 -8.31
CA LYS A 17 -1.67 -17.40 -7.67
C LYS A 17 -1.75 -15.86 -7.67
N ASN A 18 -2.49 -15.28 -8.61
CA ASN A 18 -2.36 -13.86 -8.97
C ASN A 18 -3.67 -13.07 -8.85
N GLU A 19 -4.76 -13.70 -8.43
CA GLU A 19 -6.07 -13.05 -8.37
C GLU A 19 -6.70 -13.25 -6.99
N VAL A 20 -7.48 -12.26 -6.56
CA VAL A 20 -8.22 -12.30 -5.30
C VAL A 20 -9.66 -11.88 -5.54
N GLU A 21 -10.57 -12.63 -4.93
CA GLU A 21 -11.98 -12.28 -4.82
C GLU A 21 -12.19 -11.47 -3.55
N VAL A 22 -12.79 -10.30 -3.68
CA VAL A 22 -13.08 -9.38 -2.57
C VAL A 22 -14.56 -9.19 -2.38
N LYS A 23 -14.97 -9.00 -1.12
CA LYS A 23 -16.34 -8.63 -0.78
C LYS A 23 -16.55 -7.13 -1.08
N LEU A 24 -17.24 -6.83 -2.17
CA LEU A 24 -17.61 -5.47 -2.53
C LEU A 24 -18.83 -4.98 -1.72
N THR A 25 -18.87 -3.68 -1.45
CA THR A 25 -20.03 -3.00 -0.87
C THR A 25 -21.13 -2.82 -1.93
N GLU A 26 -22.37 -2.54 -1.49
CA GLU A 26 -23.52 -2.40 -2.39
C GLU A 26 -23.30 -1.37 -3.51
N GLU A 27 -22.57 -0.28 -3.23
CA GLU A 27 -22.24 0.76 -4.21
C GLU A 27 -21.36 0.25 -5.36
N LEU A 28 -20.58 -0.82 -5.11
CA LEU A 28 -19.64 -1.41 -6.07
C LEU A 28 -20.11 -2.77 -6.57
N CYS A 29 -21.32 -3.23 -6.23
CA CYS A 29 -21.83 -4.56 -6.58
C CYS A 29 -21.91 -4.83 -8.09
N ARG A 30 -21.95 -3.77 -8.91
CA ARG A 30 -21.94 -3.87 -10.38
C ARG A 30 -20.55 -4.14 -10.97
N LYS A 31 -19.48 -4.01 -10.19
CA LYS A 31 -18.11 -4.30 -10.62
C LYS A 31 -17.77 -5.77 -10.38
N HIS A 32 -16.86 -6.30 -11.19
CA HIS A 32 -16.35 -7.66 -11.00
C HIS A 32 -15.64 -7.78 -9.63
N PRO A 33 -15.95 -8.77 -8.79
CA PRO A 33 -15.38 -8.90 -7.46
C PRO A 33 -13.96 -9.49 -7.44
N VAL A 34 -13.45 -9.96 -8.58
CA VAL A 34 -12.08 -10.50 -8.69
C VAL A 34 -11.13 -9.47 -9.26
N PHE A 35 -9.99 -9.29 -8.59
CA PHE A 35 -8.95 -8.34 -8.96
C PHE A 35 -7.56 -9.02 -8.95
N PRO A 36 -6.63 -8.58 -9.83
CA PRO A 36 -5.25 -9.04 -9.77
C PRO A 36 -4.53 -8.48 -8.55
N VAL A 37 -3.62 -9.27 -7.96
CA VAL A 37 -2.85 -8.90 -6.76
C VAL A 37 -2.02 -7.62 -6.93
N SER A 38 -1.67 -7.24 -8.16
CA SER A 38 -0.95 -6.00 -8.47
C SER A 38 -1.76 -4.73 -8.21
N LEU A 39 -3.10 -4.84 -8.20
CA LEU A 39 -4.01 -3.73 -7.92
C LEU A 39 -4.50 -3.72 -6.46
N VAL A 40 -3.95 -4.60 -5.63
CA VAL A 40 -4.33 -4.75 -4.23
C VAL A 40 -3.19 -4.30 -3.34
N LYS A 41 -3.50 -3.43 -2.39
CA LYS A 41 -2.57 -2.99 -1.35
C LYS A 41 -2.96 -3.60 -0.02
N PRO A 42 -2.04 -4.24 0.73
CA PRO A 42 -2.31 -4.71 2.07
C PRO A 42 -2.74 -3.54 2.97
N TYR A 43 -3.87 -3.72 3.66
CA TYR A 43 -4.34 -2.77 4.66
C TYR A 43 -3.88 -3.22 6.04
N PHE A 44 -3.10 -2.37 6.71
CA PHE A 44 -2.64 -2.61 8.07
C PHE A 44 -3.42 -1.69 9.01
N GLN A 45 -4.32 -2.26 9.80
CA GLN A 45 -5.00 -1.50 10.86
C GLN A 45 -3.96 -1.10 11.90
N THR A 46 -3.69 0.20 12.01
CA THR A 46 -2.79 0.72 13.03
C THR A 46 -3.58 0.86 14.32
N GLU A 47 -3.20 0.11 15.36
CA GLU A 47 -3.72 0.34 16.70
C GLU A 47 -3.02 1.54 17.32
N GLU A 48 -3.52 2.72 17.00
CA GLU A 48 -2.96 4.00 17.47
C GLU A 48 -2.97 4.10 19.00
N ASP A 49 -3.99 3.53 19.65
CA ASP A 49 -4.13 3.52 21.12
C ASP A 49 -3.06 2.68 21.82
N LYS A 50 -2.62 1.58 21.20
CA LYS A 50 -1.60 0.68 21.79
C LYS A 50 -0.18 1.10 21.44
N PHE A 51 0.02 1.80 20.33
CA PHE A 51 1.34 2.16 19.81
C PHE A 51 1.38 3.58 19.25
N PRO A 52 1.27 4.61 20.12
CA PRO A 52 1.24 6.02 19.70
C PRO A 52 2.51 6.49 18.98
N SER A 53 3.64 5.82 19.21
CA SER A 53 4.94 6.16 18.60
C SER A 53 5.18 5.51 17.23
N ARG A 54 4.24 4.72 16.69
CA ARG A 54 4.41 4.03 15.41
C ARG A 54 4.34 5.05 14.27
N ARG A 55 5.50 5.57 13.86
CA ARG A 55 5.63 6.54 12.76
C ARG A 55 5.02 5.97 11.48
N LYS A 56 4.07 6.69 10.88
CA LYS A 56 3.31 6.25 9.69
C LYS A 56 4.16 6.17 8.41
N ASN A 57 5.34 6.77 8.39
CA ASN A 57 6.24 6.74 7.23
C ASN A 57 7.65 6.30 7.68
N PRO A 58 8.26 5.29 7.03
CA PRO A 58 9.71 5.19 7.06
C PRO A 58 10.26 6.43 6.36
N THR A 59 10.90 7.33 7.10
CA THR A 59 11.72 8.39 6.50
C THR A 59 12.84 7.66 5.75
N LEU A 60 12.75 7.62 4.41
CA LEU A 60 13.85 7.17 3.58
C LEU A 60 15.08 8.01 3.96
N PRO A 61 16.24 7.40 4.25
CA PRO A 61 17.44 8.16 4.52
C PRO A 61 17.75 9.02 3.30
N GLU A 62 18.03 10.31 3.55
CA GLU A 62 18.46 11.25 2.53
C GLU A 62 19.79 10.75 1.98
N ILE A 63 19.79 10.35 0.71
CA ILE A 63 21.00 9.90 0.02
C ILE A 63 21.83 11.16 -0.20
N VAL A 64 22.82 11.38 0.67
CA VAL A 64 23.78 12.46 0.50
C VAL A 64 24.64 12.09 -0.71
N GLU A 65 24.41 12.76 -1.84
CA GLU A 65 25.33 12.72 -2.97
C GLU A 65 26.64 13.36 -2.49
N VAL A 66 27.65 12.52 -2.24
CA VAL A 66 28.99 13.01 -1.94
C VAL A 66 29.56 13.52 -3.27
N GLU A 67 29.56 14.83 -3.47
CA GLU A 67 30.27 15.46 -4.58
C GLU A 67 31.78 15.13 -4.45
N ASP A 68 32.25 14.20 -5.28
CA ASP A 68 33.66 13.94 -5.47
C ASP A 68 34.28 15.20 -6.09
N SER A 69 34.91 16.01 -5.25
CA SER A 69 35.65 17.19 -5.68
C SER A 69 36.98 16.72 -6.29
N PRO A 70 37.22 16.88 -7.60
CA PRO A 70 38.51 16.49 -8.16
C PRO A 70 39.57 17.48 -7.66
N GLY A 71 40.53 16.96 -6.90
CA GLY A 71 41.66 17.72 -6.39
C GLY A 71 42.44 18.38 -7.53
N LEU A 72 42.66 19.69 -7.40
CA LEU A 72 43.53 20.46 -8.28
C LEU A 72 44.99 20.21 -7.86
N VAL A 73 45.74 19.55 -8.75
CA VAL A 73 47.22 19.43 -8.68
C VAL A 73 47.90 20.67 -9.23
#